data_AF-A0A9P8PAN6-F1
#
_entry.id   AF-A0A9P8PAN6-F1
#
_cell.length_a   1.000
_cell.length_b   1.000
_cell.length_c   1.000
_cell.angle_alpha   90.00
_cell.angle_beta   90.00
_cell.angle_gamma   90.00
#
_symmetry.space_group_name_H-M   'P 1'
#
loop_
_entity.id
_entity.type
_entity.pdbx_description
1 polymer ?
#
loop_
_entity_poly.entity_id
_entity_poly.type
_entity_poly.pdbx_seq_one_letter_code
_entity_poly.pdbx_strand_id
1 'polypeptide(L)'
;MFRSIASKQVRQATRASIRNNSTKHAELPPWALEPAFPKSNPAAGKAFREAIEAEKHHAQQTSSLWRKISYFIAAPAVIATAINTYFVEVEHAHHREHLAHVSDEEWPVQYDFQNIRTKNFFWGDGDKTLFWNPVINRHPSKD
;
A
#
# COMPACT_ATOMS: atom_id res chain seq x y z
N MET A 1 -32.96 36.56 46.57
CA MET A 1 -33.39 35.33 45.86
C MET A 1 -34.72 35.62 45.17
N PHE A 2 -34.75 35.76 43.85
CA PHE A 2 -36.02 35.70 43.11
C PHE A 2 -35.80 34.83 41.87
N ARG A 3 -36.27 33.58 41.94
CA ARG A 3 -36.22 32.62 40.82
C ARG A 3 -37.36 32.95 39.88
N SER A 4 -37.06 33.07 38.59
CA SER A 4 -38.04 33.25 37.51
C SER A 4 -39.01 32.07 37.44
N ILE A 5 -40.25 32.28 37.87
CA ILE A 5 -41.38 31.35 37.70
C ILE A 5 -42.06 31.68 36.38
N ALA A 6 -41.36 31.50 35.26
CA ALA A 6 -42.06 31.34 33.99
C ALA A 6 -42.69 29.94 34.00
N SER A 7 -44.01 29.87 34.15
CA SER A 7 -44.76 28.61 34.20
C SER A 7 -44.42 27.74 32.99
N LYS A 8 -44.36 26.41 33.19
CA LYS A 8 -44.07 25.45 32.11
C LYS A 8 -44.99 25.65 30.89
N GLN A 9 -46.23 26.10 31.13
CA GLN A 9 -47.20 26.50 30.11
C GLN A 9 -46.75 27.68 29.25
N VAL A 10 -46.22 28.76 29.85
CA VAL A 10 -45.75 29.93 29.08
C VAL A 10 -44.53 29.58 28.24
N ARG A 11 -43.61 28.76 28.77
CA ARG A 11 -42.44 28.24 28.02
C ARG A 11 -42.85 27.27 26.90
N GLN A 12 -43.86 26.43 27.13
CA GLN A 12 -44.43 25.57 26.09
C GLN A 12 -45.15 26.37 25.02
N ALA A 13 -45.90 27.41 25.38
CA ALA A 13 -46.63 28.26 24.44
C ALA A 13 -45.69 29.10 23.56
N THR A 14 -44.61 29.65 24.14
CA THR A 14 -43.58 30.38 23.36
C THR A 14 -42.79 29.44 22.45
N ARG A 15 -42.41 28.24 22.93
CA ARG A 15 -41.81 27.21 22.06
C ARG A 15 -42.74 26.73 20.95
N ALA A 16 -44.03 26.54 21.25
CA ALA A 16 -45.03 26.18 20.25
C ALA A 16 -45.26 27.30 19.22
N SER A 17 -45.24 28.57 19.65
CA SER A 17 -45.33 29.74 18.78
C SER A 17 -44.11 29.88 17.86
N ILE A 18 -42.89 29.77 18.40
CA ILE A 18 -41.64 29.81 17.62
C ILE A 18 -41.58 28.63 16.63
N ARG A 19 -41.97 27.43 17.07
CA ARG A 19 -42.08 26.24 16.20
C ARG A 19 -43.10 26.45 15.09
N ASN A 20 -44.28 26.98 15.42
CA ASN A 20 -45.32 27.30 14.43
C ASN A 20 -44.89 28.41 13.46
N ASN A 21 -44.11 29.40 13.90
CA ASN A 21 -43.64 30.49 13.01
C ASN A 21 -42.48 30.04 12.11
N SER A 22 -41.61 29.16 12.61
CA SER A 22 -40.57 28.50 11.81
C SER A 22 -41.18 27.64 10.71
N THR A 23 -42.30 26.97 10.97
CA THR A 23 -42.99 26.15 9.95
C THR A 23 -43.89 26.96 9.00
N LYS A 24 -44.25 28.21 9.34
CA LYS A 24 -45.05 29.10 8.47
C LYS A 24 -44.26 29.73 7.32
N HIS A 25 -42.93 29.77 7.44
CA HIS A 25 -42.02 30.20 6.37
C HIS A 25 -41.11 29.05 5.88
N ALA A 26 -41.37 27.81 6.32
CA ALA A 26 -40.73 26.61 5.80
C ALA A 26 -41.46 26.10 4.54
N GLU A 27 -41.93 27.02 3.71
CA GLU A 27 -42.43 26.67 2.39
C GLU A 27 -41.21 26.47 1.51
N LEU A 28 -41.07 25.25 0.99
CA LEU A 28 -40.00 24.94 0.04
C LEU A 28 -40.06 25.96 -1.11
N PRO A 29 -38.92 26.43 -1.64
CA PRO A 29 -38.94 27.36 -2.76
C PRO A 29 -39.74 26.74 -3.93
N PRO A 30 -40.39 27.55 -4.78
CA PRO A 30 -41.33 27.04 -5.79
C PRO A 30 -40.78 25.92 -6.69
N TRP A 31 -39.48 25.93 -6.95
CA TRP A 31 -38.74 24.97 -7.79
C TRP A 31 -38.16 23.78 -7.01
N ALA A 32 -38.36 23.69 -5.69
CA ALA A 32 -37.76 22.67 -4.84
C ALA A 32 -38.19 21.24 -5.19
N LEU A 33 -39.39 21.08 -5.74
CA LEU A 33 -39.95 19.80 -6.15
C LEU A 33 -39.87 19.59 -7.67
N GLU A 34 -39.26 20.53 -8.40
CA GLU A 34 -39.01 20.36 -9.82
C GLU A 34 -37.92 19.29 -10.02
N PRO A 35 -38.08 18.39 -11.01
CA PRO A 35 -37.07 17.39 -11.30
C PRO A 35 -35.79 18.07 -11.78
N ALA A 36 -34.69 17.89 -11.05
CA ALA A 36 -33.39 18.47 -11.40
C ALA A 36 -32.88 18.02 -12.78
N PHE A 37 -33.30 16.83 -13.24
CA PHE A 37 -32.95 16.27 -14.55
C PHE A 37 -34.20 15.75 -15.28
N PRO A 38 -34.96 16.64 -15.95
CA PRO A 38 -36.26 16.29 -16.53
C PRO A 38 -36.14 15.43 -17.80
N LYS A 39 -34.97 15.42 -18.46
CA LYS A 39 -34.72 14.68 -19.70
C LYS A 39 -33.68 13.60 -19.45
N SER A 40 -34.13 12.36 -19.29
CA SER A 40 -33.23 11.20 -19.28
C SER A 40 -33.00 10.70 -20.71
N ASN A 41 -31.78 10.23 -21.01
CA ASN A 41 -31.50 9.52 -22.25
C ASN A 41 -31.46 8.00 -21.96
N PRO A 42 -32.59 7.29 -22.09
CA PRO A 42 -32.66 5.86 -21.79
C PRO A 42 -31.81 5.02 -22.75
N ALA A 43 -31.59 5.47 -23.99
CA ALA A 43 -30.75 4.77 -24.96
C ALA A 43 -29.28 4.79 -24.54
N ALA A 44 -28.77 5.94 -24.10
CA ALA A 44 -27.41 6.04 -23.55
C ALA A 44 -27.26 5.22 -22.25
N GLY A 45 -28.28 5.22 -21.39
CA GLY A 45 -28.29 4.40 -20.18
C GLY A 45 -28.28 2.89 -20.46
N LYS A 46 -29.01 2.45 -21.50
CA LYS A 46 -28.99 1.05 -21.96
C LYS A 46 -27.62 0.67 -22.55
N ALA A 47 -27.09 1.49 -23.45
CA ALA A 47 -25.77 1.26 -24.05
C ALA A 47 -24.66 1.18 -22.99
N PHE A 48 -24.70 2.02 -21.95
CA PHE A 48 -23.75 1.94 -20.84
C PHE A 48 -23.85 0.61 -20.08
N ARG A 49 -25.06 0.13 -19.78
CA ARG A 49 -25.26 -1.16 -19.10
C ARG A 49 -24.76 -2.33 -19.94
N GLU A 50 -25.03 -2.31 -21.24
CA GLU A 50 -24.55 -3.32 -22.20
C GLU A 50 -23.02 -3.32 -22.30
N ALA A 51 -22.39 -2.14 -22.30
CA ALA A 51 -20.94 -2.01 -22.32
C ALA A 51 -20.29 -2.63 -21.06
N ILE A 52 -20.86 -2.37 -19.88
CA ILE A 52 -20.37 -2.96 -18.61
C ILE A 52 -20.52 -4.48 -18.61
N GLU A 53 -21.63 -5.00 -19.12
CA GLU A 53 -21.85 -6.45 -19.23
C GLU A 53 -20.85 -7.09 -20.20
N ALA A 54 -20.62 -6.45 -21.36
CA ALA A 54 -19.63 -6.90 -22.33
C ALA A 54 -18.21 -6.88 -21.76
N GLU A 55 -17.84 -5.82 -21.03
CA GLU A 55 -16.55 -5.71 -20.35
C GLU A 55 -16.38 -6.81 -19.29
N LYS A 56 -17.42 -7.06 -18.48
CA LYS A 56 -17.40 -8.13 -17.48
C LYS A 56 -17.20 -9.50 -18.11
N HIS A 57 -17.89 -9.78 -19.21
CA HIS A 57 -17.73 -11.04 -19.95
C HIS A 57 -16.32 -11.18 -20.54
N HIS A 58 -15.79 -10.11 -21.14
CA HIS A 58 -14.41 -10.10 -21.66
C HIS A 58 -13.38 -10.32 -20.54
N ALA A 59 -13.53 -9.60 -19.42
CA ALA A 59 -12.63 -9.71 -18.27
C ALA A 59 -12.60 -11.13 -17.66
N GLN A 60 -13.74 -11.83 -17.63
CA GLN A 60 -13.80 -13.23 -17.20
C GLN A 60 -12.94 -14.14 -18.08
N GLN A 61 -13.03 -13.97 -19.40
CA GLN A 61 -12.23 -14.74 -20.35
C GLN A 61 -10.74 -14.42 -20.23
N THR A 62 -10.39 -13.13 -20.18
CA THR A 62 -9.01 -12.67 -20.02
C THR A 62 -8.39 -13.16 -18.70
N SER A 63 -9.13 -13.10 -17.59
CA SER A 63 -8.64 -13.59 -16.29
C SER A 63 -8.37 -15.10 -16.32
N SER A 64 -9.27 -15.88 -16.92
CA SER A 64 -9.09 -17.33 -17.06
C SER A 64 -7.85 -17.67 -17.91
N LEU A 65 -7.62 -16.94 -19.00
CA LEU A 65 -6.42 -17.08 -19.84
C LEU A 65 -5.14 -16.80 -19.03
N TRP A 66 -5.06 -15.66 -18.35
CA TRP A 66 -3.86 -15.30 -17.58
C TRP A 66 -3.60 -16.24 -16.43
N ARG A 67 -4.64 -16.73 -15.75
CA ARG A 67 -4.49 -17.77 -14.73
C ARG A 67 -3.85 -19.03 -15.29
N LYS A 68 -4.24 -19.47 -16.49
CA LYS A 68 -3.62 -20.62 -17.16
C LYS A 68 -2.16 -20.32 -17.52
N ILE A 69 -1.86 -19.15 -18.08
CA ILE A 69 -0.47 -18.76 -18.40
C ILE A 69 0.40 -18.77 -17.14
N SER A 70 -0.09 -18.21 -16.03
CA SER A 70 0.65 -18.22 -14.76
C SER A 70 0.95 -19.64 -14.26
N TYR A 71 -0.01 -20.57 -14.34
CA TYR A 71 0.21 -21.94 -13.86
C TYR A 71 0.99 -22.83 -14.83
N PHE A 72 0.78 -22.68 -16.14
CA PHE A 72 1.36 -23.59 -17.13
C PHE A 72 2.66 -23.08 -17.73
N ILE A 73 2.98 -21.80 -17.58
CA ILE A 73 4.21 -21.20 -18.11
C ILE A 73 5.05 -20.62 -16.97
N ALA A 74 4.51 -19.67 -16.21
CA ALA A 74 5.30 -18.97 -15.20
C ALA A 74 5.74 -19.90 -14.06
N ALA A 75 4.85 -20.73 -13.53
CA ALA A 75 5.21 -21.65 -12.45
C ALA A 75 6.29 -22.68 -12.85
N PRO A 76 6.20 -23.37 -14.01
CA PRO A 76 7.30 -24.22 -14.49
C PRO A 76 8.60 -23.47 -14.73
N ALA A 77 8.55 -22.26 -15.28
CA ALA A 77 9.74 -21.43 -15.48
C ALA A 77 10.42 -21.09 -14.15
N VAL A 78 9.63 -20.67 -13.14
CA VAL A 78 10.14 -20.40 -11.79
C VAL A 78 10.78 -21.64 -11.18
N ILE A 79 10.12 -22.81 -11.28
CA ILE A 79 10.68 -24.07 -10.77
C ILE A 79 12.02 -24.39 -11.45
N ALA A 80 12.10 -24.29 -12.78
CA ALA A 80 13.33 -24.54 -13.52
C ALA A 80 14.46 -23.59 -13.08
N THR A 81 14.17 -22.29 -12.94
CA THR A 81 15.16 -21.32 -12.46
C THR A 81 15.54 -21.54 -11.00
N ALA A 82 14.60 -21.94 -10.14
CA ALA A 82 14.87 -22.21 -8.74
C ALA A 82 15.82 -23.40 -8.56
N ILE A 83 15.67 -24.46 -9.37
CA ILE A 83 16.58 -25.60 -9.38
C ILE A 83 17.98 -25.17 -9.81
N ASN A 84 18.10 -24.38 -10.88
CA ASN A 84 19.40 -23.87 -11.34
C ASN A 84 20.08 -22.99 -10.27
N THR A 85 19.36 -22.00 -9.73
CA THR A 85 19.88 -21.12 -8.69
C THR A 85 20.24 -21.90 -7.43
N TYR A 86 19.48 -22.94 -7.06
CA TYR A 86 19.81 -23.78 -5.91
C TYR A 86 21.18 -24.45 -6.06
N PHE A 87 21.49 -25.03 -7.22
CA PHE A 87 22.80 -25.66 -7.42
C PHE A 87 23.94 -24.64 -7.34
N VAL A 88 23.79 -23.49 -7.98
CA VAL A 88 24.79 -22.40 -7.91
C VAL A 88 24.94 -21.88 -6.48
N GLU A 89 23.85 -21.75 -5.73
CA GLU A 89 23.89 -21.26 -4.35
C GLU A 89 24.52 -22.25 -3.39
N VAL A 90 24.37 -23.56 -3.61
CA VAL A 90 25.09 -24.60 -2.84
C VAL A 90 26.60 -24.46 -3.04
N GLU A 91 27.07 -24.25 -4.27
CA GLU A 91 28.49 -23.99 -4.55
C GLU A 91 28.97 -22.71 -3.85
N HIS A 92 28.20 -21.62 -3.91
CA HIS A 92 28.52 -20.39 -3.17
C HIS A 92 28.51 -20.59 -1.65
N ALA A 93 27.63 -21.42 -1.11
CA ALA A 93 27.58 -21.72 0.32
C ALA A 93 28.87 -22.40 0.78
N HIS A 94 29.31 -23.44 0.06
CA HIS A 94 30.58 -24.11 0.35
C HIS A 94 31.78 -23.16 0.19
N HIS A 95 31.78 -22.29 -0.82
CA HIS A 95 32.84 -21.29 -0.95
C HIS A 95 32.87 -20.32 0.24
N ARG A 96 31.71 -19.86 0.74
CA ARG A 96 31.65 -19.01 1.95
C ARG A 96 32.13 -19.74 3.20
N GLU A 97 31.83 -21.04 3.33
CA GLU A 97 32.36 -21.87 4.43
C GLU A 97 33.88 -21.93 4.37
N HIS A 98 34.48 -22.15 3.20
CA HIS A 98 35.94 -22.12 3.06
C HIS A 98 36.52 -20.75 3.44
N LEU A 99 35.94 -19.66 2.93
CA LEU A 99 36.38 -18.30 3.26
C LEU A 99 36.28 -18.00 4.75
N ALA A 100 35.32 -18.57 5.49
CA ALA A 100 35.19 -18.35 6.93
C ALA A 100 36.37 -18.90 7.75
N HIS A 101 37.10 -19.88 7.22
CA HIS A 101 38.27 -20.48 7.88
C HIS A 101 39.60 -19.80 7.52
N VAL A 102 39.62 -18.94 6.49
CA VAL A 102 40.81 -18.15 6.11
C VAL A 102 41.05 -17.09 7.18
N SER A 103 42.30 -16.97 7.66
CA SER A 103 42.64 -15.97 8.67
C SER A 103 42.73 -14.56 8.06
N ASP A 104 42.70 -13.52 8.89
CA ASP A 104 42.77 -12.13 8.40
C ASP A 104 44.15 -11.78 7.83
N GLU A 105 45.20 -12.47 8.26
CA GLU A 105 46.57 -12.33 7.72
C GLU A 105 46.72 -12.89 6.31
N GLU A 106 45.96 -13.95 5.99
CA GLU A 106 45.90 -14.54 4.65
C GLU A 106 44.91 -13.81 3.74
N TRP A 107 44.11 -12.88 4.29
CA TRP A 107 43.15 -12.13 3.51
C TRP A 107 43.84 -11.16 2.54
N PRO A 108 43.36 -11.03 1.29
CA PRO A 108 43.97 -10.13 0.33
C PRO A 108 44.04 -8.69 0.83
N VAL A 109 45.18 -8.05 0.57
CA VAL A 109 45.42 -6.64 0.94
C VAL A 109 44.34 -5.75 0.34
N GLN A 110 43.75 -4.90 1.18
CA GLN A 110 42.71 -3.98 0.75
C GLN A 110 43.29 -2.71 0.13
N TYR A 111 42.81 -2.38 -1.07
CA TYR A 111 43.14 -1.12 -1.74
C TYR A 111 42.52 0.08 -1.03
N ASP A 112 43.11 1.25 -1.18
CA ASP A 112 42.72 2.46 -0.43
C ASP A 112 41.31 2.97 -0.73
N PHE A 113 40.73 2.57 -1.86
CA PHE A 113 39.35 2.89 -2.21
C PHE A 113 38.32 1.93 -1.59
N GLN A 114 38.76 0.79 -1.03
CA GLN A 114 37.89 -0.18 -0.36
C GLN A 114 37.73 0.20 1.12
N ASN A 115 36.57 -0.10 1.68
CA ASN A 115 36.25 0.13 3.09
C ASN A 115 36.55 1.54 3.64
N ILE A 116 36.53 2.58 2.80
CA ILE A 116 36.71 3.97 3.25
C ILE A 116 35.68 4.33 4.33
N ARG A 117 36.16 4.96 5.41
CA ARG A 117 35.33 5.59 6.45
C ARG A 117 35.81 7.02 6.70
N THR A 118 35.09 8.00 6.17
CA THR A 118 35.35 9.43 6.45
C THR A 118 34.73 9.88 7.77
N LYS A 119 33.59 9.28 8.12
CA LYS A 119 32.91 9.40 9.41
C LYS A 119 32.33 8.04 9.77
N ASN A 120 32.45 7.66 11.03
CA ASN A 120 31.87 6.42 11.54
C ASN A 120 30.34 6.45 11.44
N PHE A 121 29.75 5.28 11.23
CA PHE A 121 28.30 5.10 11.34
C PHE A 121 27.84 5.43 12.76
N PHE A 122 26.59 5.89 12.88
CA PHE A 122 26.01 6.31 14.16
C PHE A 122 25.43 5.15 14.98
N TRP A 123 25.61 3.90 14.52
CA TRP A 123 25.13 2.68 15.17
C TRP A 123 26.25 1.65 15.32
N GLY A 124 26.03 0.68 16.20
CA GLY A 124 26.97 -0.43 16.41
C GLY A 124 28.34 0.07 16.86
N ASP A 125 29.39 -0.46 16.23
CA ASP A 125 30.79 -0.07 16.42
C ASP A 125 31.23 1.09 15.50
N GLY A 126 30.35 1.56 14.62
CA GLY A 126 30.63 2.64 13.69
C GLY A 126 31.32 2.23 12.39
N ASP A 127 31.67 0.95 12.21
CA ASP A 127 32.36 0.48 10.99
C ASP A 127 31.49 -0.39 10.07
N LYS A 128 30.58 -1.17 10.67
CA LYS A 128 29.76 -2.15 9.94
C LYS A 128 28.48 -1.53 9.35
N THR A 129 28.25 -1.83 8.08
CA THR A 129 27.01 -1.46 7.35
C THR A 129 25.80 -2.28 7.82
N LEU A 130 24.59 -1.90 7.42
CA LEU A 130 23.35 -2.61 7.77
C LEU A 130 23.35 -4.10 7.33
N PHE A 131 23.89 -4.39 6.14
CA PHE A 131 24.00 -5.76 5.60
C PHE A 131 25.47 -6.23 5.61
N TRP A 132 26.15 -6.03 6.74
CA TRP A 132 27.52 -6.49 6.93
C TRP A 132 27.57 -8.00 7.22
N ASN A 133 28.28 -8.76 6.41
CA ASN A 133 28.59 -10.16 6.70
C ASN A 133 30.08 -10.30 6.99
N PRO A 134 30.49 -10.65 8.22
CA PRO A 134 31.91 -10.70 8.62
C PRO A 134 32.74 -11.73 7.86
N VAL A 135 32.11 -12.72 7.22
CA VAL A 135 32.84 -13.74 6.43
C VAL A 135 33.37 -13.15 5.12
N ILE A 136 32.57 -12.31 4.46
CA ILE A 136 32.86 -11.79 3.10
C ILE A 136 33.24 -10.31 3.10
N ASN A 137 32.71 -9.53 4.04
CA ASN A 137 33.01 -8.13 4.23
C ASN A 137 33.91 -8.06 5.46
N ARG A 138 35.22 -8.15 5.23
CA ARG A 138 36.23 -8.01 6.28
C ARG A 138 36.82 -6.61 6.22
N HIS A 139 37.28 -6.10 7.36
CA HIS A 139 38.02 -4.85 7.45
C HIS A 139 39.22 -5.06 8.38
N PRO A 140 40.22 -5.84 7.93
CA PRO A 140 41.42 -6.10 8.73
C PRO A 140 42.22 -4.80 8.87
N SER A 141 42.85 -4.62 10.03
CA SER A 141 43.73 -3.46 10.28
C SER A 141 44.97 -3.55 9.39
N LYS A 142 45.35 -2.42 8.80
CA LYS A 142 46.65 -2.26 8.14
C LYS A 142 47.67 -1.93 9.22
N ASP A 143 48.18 -2.93 9.92
CA ASP A 143 49.32 -2.77 10.84
C ASP A 143 50.64 -2.63 10.07
#